data_AF-A0A951KPB9-F1
#
_entry.id   AF-A0A951KPB9-F1
#
_cell.length_a   1.000
_cell.length_b   1.000
_cell.length_c   1.000
_cell.angle_alpha   90.00
_cell.angle_beta   90.00
_cell.angle_gamma   90.00
#
_symmetry.space_group_name_H-M   'P 1'
#
loop_
_entity.id
_entity.type
_entity.pdbx_description
1 polymer ?
#
loop_
_entity_poly.entity_id
_entity_poly.type
_entity_poly.pdbx_seq_one_letter_code
_entity_poly.pdbx_strand_id
1 'polypeptide(L)'
;MEYALDRFAGEIQQAIAATGLVPPDQIELAEPKANVPADLAFPCFRAAKQAGTPPPQLAQRLAEQLQFPENSLVGSVQAAGPFLNFTLNRPQLVRAVLDEVAQRGERYGSDELGQNETVIVEY
;
A
#
# COMPACT_ATOMS: atom_id res chain seq x y z
N MET A 1 11.75 3.99 9.94
CA MET A 1 12.04 2.71 9.24
C MET A 1 10.90 2.41 8.27
N GLU A 2 11.17 1.85 7.11
CA GLU A 2 10.11 1.40 6.17
C GLU A 2 9.99 -0.13 6.24
N TYR A 3 8.98 -0.63 6.97
CA TYR A 3 8.75 -2.05 7.14
C TYR A 3 8.15 -2.66 5.86
N ALA A 4 8.06 -4.00 5.80
CA ALA A 4 7.46 -4.69 4.66
C ALA A 4 6.03 -4.21 4.32
N LEU A 5 5.23 -3.81 5.33
CA LEU A 5 3.89 -3.27 5.09
C LEU A 5 3.91 -1.84 4.54
N ASP A 6 4.85 -1.01 4.97
CA ASP A 6 5.05 0.33 4.41
C ASP A 6 5.48 0.24 2.95
N ARG A 7 6.41 -0.70 2.64
CA ARG A 7 6.82 -1.00 1.27
C ARG A 7 5.65 -1.49 0.41
N PHE A 8 4.76 -2.32 0.94
CA PHE A 8 3.55 -2.76 0.24
C PHE A 8 2.65 -1.58 -0.14
N ALA A 9 2.37 -0.66 0.80
CA ALA A 9 1.62 0.56 0.52
C ALA A 9 2.34 1.45 -0.50
N GLY A 10 3.66 1.59 -0.38
CA GLY A 10 4.51 2.34 -1.29
C GLY A 10 4.49 1.79 -2.71
N GLU A 11 4.60 0.47 -2.91
CA GLU A 11 4.49 -0.19 -4.22
C GLU A 11 3.14 0.13 -4.89
N ILE A 12 2.04 0.08 -4.13
CA ILE A 12 0.71 0.42 -4.64
C ILE A 12 0.65 1.89 -5.06
N GLN A 13 1.11 2.81 -4.21
CA GLN A 13 1.08 4.24 -4.49
C GLN A 13 1.92 4.60 -5.72
N GLN A 14 3.13 4.03 -5.83
CA GLN A 14 4.01 4.23 -6.97
C GLN A 14 3.39 3.68 -8.25
N ALA A 15 2.81 2.48 -8.20
CA ALA A 15 2.17 1.88 -9.37
C ALA A 15 0.96 2.71 -9.84
N ILE A 16 0.11 3.19 -8.94
CA ILE A 16 -1.00 4.09 -9.29
C ILE A 16 -0.48 5.40 -9.87
N ALA A 17 0.51 6.03 -9.25
CA ALA A 17 1.10 7.28 -9.73
C ALA A 17 1.72 7.12 -11.13
N ALA A 18 2.37 5.99 -11.40
CA ALA A 18 3.00 5.70 -12.69
C ALA A 18 2.00 5.60 -13.85
N THR A 19 0.70 5.35 -13.58
CA THR A 19 -0.34 5.38 -14.62
C THR A 19 -0.61 6.79 -15.16
N GLY A 20 -0.28 7.84 -14.40
CA GLY A 20 -0.63 9.22 -14.71
C GLY A 20 -2.13 9.53 -14.64
N LEU A 21 -2.98 8.57 -14.25
CA LEU A 21 -4.43 8.75 -14.15
C LEU A 21 -4.86 9.42 -12.84
N VAL A 22 -4.03 9.33 -11.80
CA VAL A 22 -4.31 9.85 -10.47
C VAL A 22 -3.10 10.66 -9.97
N PRO A 23 -3.30 11.92 -9.55
CA PRO A 23 -2.24 12.71 -8.93
C PRO A 23 -1.74 12.06 -7.63
N PRO A 24 -0.42 12.06 -7.32
CA PRO A 24 0.11 11.41 -6.13
C PRO A 24 -0.51 11.86 -4.80
N ASP A 25 -0.88 13.14 -4.70
CA ASP A 25 -1.54 13.73 -3.53
C ASP A 25 -2.97 13.24 -3.30
N GLN A 26 -3.53 12.44 -4.23
CA GLN A 26 -4.86 11.87 -4.14
C GLN A 26 -4.87 10.36 -3.95
N ILE A 27 -3.69 9.75 -3.83
CA ILE A 27 -3.57 8.31 -3.62
C ILE A 27 -3.60 8.03 -2.11
N GLU A 28 -4.82 8.08 -1.55
CA GLU A 28 -5.09 7.76 -0.15
C GLU A 28 -5.55 6.30 -0.04
N LEU A 29 -4.68 5.43 0.47
CA LEU A 29 -5.03 4.05 0.77
C LEU A 29 -5.77 3.97 2.11
N ALA A 30 -6.73 3.05 2.20
CA ALA A 30 -7.55 2.84 3.38
C ALA A 30 -7.66 1.35 3.71
N GLU A 31 -7.93 1.06 4.97
CA GLU A 31 -8.30 -0.28 5.40
C GLU A 31 -9.66 -0.68 4.78
N PRO A 32 -9.75 -1.85 4.14
CA PRO A 32 -11.01 -2.33 3.60
C PRO A 32 -11.96 -2.74 4.73
N LYS A 33 -13.26 -2.81 4.42
CA LYS A 33 -14.24 -3.35 5.36
C LYS A 33 -13.91 -4.82 5.65
N ALA A 34 -14.18 -5.28 6.87
CA ALA A 34 -13.84 -6.64 7.33
C ALA A 34 -14.36 -7.79 6.45
N ASN A 35 -15.41 -7.57 5.66
CA ASN A 35 -15.99 -8.56 4.75
C ASN A 35 -15.42 -8.51 3.31
N VAL A 36 -14.47 -7.63 3.04
CA VAL A 36 -13.82 -7.48 1.74
C VAL A 36 -12.49 -8.23 1.79
N PRO A 37 -12.23 -9.18 0.87
CA PRO A 37 -11.00 -9.97 0.88
C PRO A 37 -9.84 -9.15 0.28
N ALA A 38 -9.39 -8.15 1.02
CA ALA A 38 -8.29 -7.24 0.66
C ALA A 38 -7.51 -6.83 1.91
N ASP A 39 -6.25 -6.44 1.72
CA ASP A 39 -5.40 -5.92 2.79
C ASP A 39 -5.39 -4.39 2.78
N LEU A 40 -5.40 -3.76 1.59
CA LEU A 40 -5.58 -2.33 1.40
C LEU A 40 -6.59 -2.05 0.27
N ALA A 41 -7.24 -0.90 0.33
CA ALA A 41 -8.12 -0.42 -0.73
C ALA A 41 -7.82 1.03 -1.09
N PHE A 42 -7.96 1.38 -2.36
CA PHE A 42 -7.94 2.74 -2.85
C PHE A 42 -9.37 3.20 -3.21
N PRO A 43 -9.99 4.09 -2.41
CA PRO A 43 -11.28 4.69 -2.72
C PRO A 43 -11.13 5.72 -3.86
N CYS A 44 -11.64 5.40 -5.05
CA CYS A 44 -11.41 6.22 -6.24
C CYS A 44 -12.23 7.54 -6.26
N PHE A 45 -13.08 7.82 -5.27
CA PHE A 45 -14.05 8.94 -5.33
C PHE A 45 -13.42 10.32 -5.51
N ARG A 46 -12.36 10.64 -4.77
CA ARG A 46 -11.70 11.95 -4.83
C ARG A 46 -11.03 12.15 -6.18
N ALA A 47 -10.19 11.19 -6.57
CA ALA A 47 -9.50 11.17 -7.86
C ALA A 47 -10.47 11.22 -9.04
N ALA A 48 -11.51 10.40 -9.02
CA ALA A 48 -12.50 10.32 -10.08
C ALA A 48 -13.28 11.64 -10.26
N LYS A 49 -13.61 12.32 -9.16
CA LYS A 49 -14.28 13.63 -9.19
C LYS A 49 -13.41 14.68 -9.90
N GLN A 50 -12.11 14.72 -9.63
CA GLN A 50 -11.22 15.67 -10.28
C GLN A 50 -10.97 15.31 -11.76
N ALA A 51 -10.86 14.02 -12.07
CA ALA A 51 -10.70 13.52 -13.44
C ALA A 51 -11.98 13.66 -14.29
N GLY A 52 -13.12 14.01 -13.69
CA GLY A 52 -14.41 14.08 -14.39
C GLY A 52 -14.92 12.72 -14.86
N THR A 53 -14.47 11.64 -14.23
CA THR A 53 -14.84 10.26 -14.59
C THR A 53 -15.68 9.61 -13.47
N PRO A 54 -16.61 8.71 -13.79
CA PRO A 54 -17.28 7.89 -12.78
C PRO A 54 -16.28 7.07 -11.93
N PRO A 55 -16.40 7.05 -10.58
CA PRO A 55 -15.46 6.31 -9.72
C PRO A 55 -15.29 4.83 -10.06
N PRO A 56 -16.36 4.06 -10.41
CA PRO A 56 -16.19 2.68 -10.83
C PRO A 56 -15.41 2.52 -12.14
N GLN A 57 -15.51 3.49 -13.05
CA GLN A 57 -14.78 3.46 -14.30
C GLN A 57 -13.29 3.73 -14.08
N LEU A 58 -12.94 4.64 -13.16
CA LEU A 58 -11.55 4.87 -12.78
C LEU A 58 -10.94 3.63 -12.12
N ALA A 59 -11.64 3.02 -11.16
CA ALA A 59 -11.18 1.79 -10.51
C ALA A 59 -10.92 0.66 -11.52
N GLN A 60 -11.85 0.45 -12.45
CA GLN A 60 -11.70 -0.56 -13.49
C GLN A 60 -10.49 -0.30 -14.40
N ARG A 61 -10.31 0.95 -14.85
CA ARG A 61 -9.17 1.32 -15.69
C ARG A 61 -7.83 1.12 -14.99
N LEU A 62 -7.75 1.46 -13.71
CA LEU A 62 -6.55 1.22 -12.92
C LEU A 62 -6.28 -0.28 -12.77
N ALA A 63 -7.29 -1.10 -12.46
CA ALA A 63 -7.14 -2.55 -12.37
C ALA A 63 -6.61 -3.19 -13.67
N GLU A 64 -6.98 -2.64 -14.82
CA GLU A 64 -6.51 -3.12 -16.14
C GLU A 64 -5.08 -2.68 -16.48
N GLN A 65 -4.63 -1.53 -15.98
CA GLN A 65 -3.30 -0.99 -16.25
C GLN A 65 -2.23 -1.45 -15.25
N LEU A 66 -2.62 -1.70 -14.00
CA LEU A 66 -1.69 -2.07 -12.95
C LEU A 66 -1.22 -3.51 -13.14
N GLN A 67 0.09 -3.66 -13.30
CA GLN A 67 0.76 -4.94 -13.36
C GLN A 67 1.89 -4.94 -12.35
N PHE A 68 1.94 -6.00 -11.55
CA PHE A 68 2.96 -6.20 -10.53
C PHE A 68 3.80 -7.42 -10.91
N PRO A 69 5.14 -7.35 -10.79
CA PRO A 69 5.99 -8.50 -11.05
C PRO A 69 5.79 -9.58 -9.97
N GLU A 70 6.13 -10.84 -10.27
CA GLU A 70 5.91 -11.97 -9.34
C GLU A 70 6.62 -11.83 -7.98
N ASN A 71 7.69 -11.03 -7.93
CA ASN A 71 8.44 -10.73 -6.72
C ASN A 71 7.91 -9.51 -5.93
N SER A 72 6.83 -8.88 -6.39
CA SER A 72 6.16 -7.77 -5.69
C SER A 72 5.51 -8.25 -4.39
N LEU A 73 5.40 -7.33 -3.43
CA LEU A 73 4.59 -7.52 -2.22
C LEU A 73 3.09 -7.50 -2.52
N VAL A 74 2.68 -6.99 -3.68
CA VAL A 74 1.29 -6.99 -4.15
C VAL A 74 0.97 -8.32 -4.83
N GLY A 75 -0.02 -9.02 -4.29
CA GLY A 75 -0.47 -10.33 -4.79
C GLY A 75 -1.59 -10.25 -5.81
N SER A 76 -2.58 -9.37 -5.59
CA SER A 76 -3.66 -9.17 -6.56
C SER A 76 -4.24 -7.76 -6.46
N VAL A 77 -4.81 -7.31 -7.58
CA VAL A 77 -5.53 -6.04 -7.70
C VAL A 77 -6.91 -6.31 -8.30
N GLN A 78 -7.97 -5.79 -7.68
CA GLN A 78 -9.35 -6.03 -8.11
C GLN A 78 -10.20 -4.77 -7.97
N ALA A 79 -10.86 -4.35 -9.05
CA ALA A 79 -11.88 -3.31 -8.98
C ALA A 79 -13.18 -3.88 -8.39
N ALA A 80 -13.74 -3.21 -7.39
CA ALA A 80 -15.00 -3.55 -6.74
C ALA A 80 -15.87 -2.29 -6.58
N GLY A 81 -16.67 -2.00 -7.62
CA GLY A 81 -17.41 -0.74 -7.68
C GLY A 81 -16.43 0.44 -7.67
N PRO A 82 -16.58 1.43 -6.76
CA PRO A 82 -15.73 2.62 -6.72
C PRO A 82 -14.39 2.41 -5.98
N PHE A 83 -14.04 1.16 -5.65
CA PHE A 83 -12.82 0.82 -4.93
C PHE A 83 -11.89 -0.03 -5.80
N LEU A 84 -10.60 0.14 -5.59
CA LEU A 84 -9.55 -0.72 -6.10
C LEU A 84 -8.89 -1.43 -4.92
N ASN A 85 -9.08 -2.74 -4.83
CA ASN A 85 -8.68 -3.57 -3.71
C ASN A 85 -7.35 -4.27 -4.02
N PHE A 86 -6.47 -4.34 -3.02
CA PHE A 86 -5.15 -4.95 -3.11
C PHE A 86 -4.97 -6.02 -2.04
N THR A 87 -4.42 -7.17 -2.43
CA THR A 87 -4.02 -8.22 -1.48
C THR A 87 -2.51 -8.35 -1.44
N LEU A 88 -1.97 -8.76 -0.29
CA LEU A 88 -0.56 -9.10 -0.11
C LEU A 88 -0.20 -10.41 -0.81
N ASN A 89 0.98 -10.44 -1.42
CA ASN A 89 1.64 -11.66 -1.83
C ASN A 89 2.26 -12.31 -0.58
N ARG A 90 1.49 -13.17 0.10
CA ARG A 90 1.91 -13.78 1.37
C ARG A 90 3.28 -14.48 1.30
N PRO A 91 3.61 -15.30 0.27
CA PRO A 91 4.95 -15.84 0.12
C PRO A 91 6.06 -14.78 0.09
N GLN A 92 5.89 -13.70 -0.68
CA GLN A 92 6.89 -12.63 -0.77
C GLN A 92 6.98 -11.83 0.53
N LEU A 93 5.86 -11.58 1.20
CA LEU A 93 5.84 -10.92 2.51
C LEU A 93 6.64 -11.72 3.55
N VAL A 94 6.36 -13.02 3.66
CA VAL A 94 7.06 -13.90 4.62
C VAL A 94 8.56 -13.88 4.35
N ARG A 95 8.96 -14.02 3.07
CA ARG A 95 10.36 -13.95 2.68
C ARG A 95 10.99 -12.61 3.07
N ALA A 96 10.36 -11.50 2.69
CA ALA A 96 10.87 -10.15 2.95
C ALA A 96 11.05 -9.87 4.44
N VAL A 97 10.10 -10.32 5.28
CA VAL A 97 10.17 -10.15 6.74
C VAL A 97 11.28 -11.02 7.34
N LEU A 98 11.37 -12.29 6.94
CA LEU A 98 12.41 -13.19 7.47
C LEU A 98 13.82 -12.73 7.09
N ASP A 99 14.00 -12.26 5.84
CA ASP A 99 15.27 -11.70 5.38
C ASP A 99 15.64 -10.46 6.20
N GLU A 100 14.67 -9.58 6.49
CA GLU A 100 14.88 -8.37 7.30
C GLU A 100 15.22 -8.69 8.76
N VAL A 101 14.52 -9.65 9.37
CA VAL A 101 14.82 -10.14 10.72
C VAL A 101 16.23 -10.73 10.77
N ALA A 102 16.60 -11.57 9.79
CA ALA A 102 17.93 -12.17 9.74
C ALA A 102 19.05 -11.13 9.56
N GLN A 103 18.82 -10.11 8.74
CA GLN A 103 19.79 -9.05 8.48
C GLN A 103 19.99 -8.11 9.68
N ARG A 104 18.90 -7.79 10.40
CA ARG A 104 18.94 -6.82 11.52
C ARG A 104 19.20 -7.45 12.88
N GLY A 105 18.91 -8.74 13.06
CA GLY A 105 19.06 -9.45 14.33
C GLY A 105 18.33 -8.75 15.46
N GLU A 106 19.04 -8.48 16.56
CA GLU A 106 18.50 -7.84 17.77
C GLU A 106 17.97 -6.41 17.56
N ARG A 107 18.34 -5.76 16.44
CA ARG A 107 17.82 -4.43 16.08
C ARG A 107 16.57 -4.47 15.22
N TYR A 108 16.01 -5.64 14.94
CA TYR A 108 14.69 -5.70 14.31
C TYR A 108 13.62 -5.08 15.24
N GLY A 109 12.81 -4.17 14.73
CA GLY A 109 11.82 -3.43 15.51
C GLY A 109 12.32 -2.11 16.14
N SER A 110 13.61 -1.79 16.08
CA SER A 110 14.13 -0.49 16.56
C SER A 110 14.11 0.55 15.44
N ASP A 111 13.50 1.71 15.66
CA ASP A 111 13.56 2.84 14.73
C ASP A 111 14.46 3.96 15.25
N GLU A 112 14.89 4.87 14.36
CA GLU A 112 15.58 6.11 14.72
C GLU A 112 14.58 7.25 14.98
N LEU A 113 13.28 6.95 15.08
CA LEU A 113 12.26 7.91 15.46
C LEU A 113 12.60 8.49 16.85
N GLY A 114 12.80 9.81 16.92
CA GLY A 114 13.23 10.49 18.14
C GLY A 114 14.75 10.50 18.36
N GLN A 115 15.55 10.19 17.34
CA GLN A 115 16.99 10.43 17.39
C GLN A 115 17.26 11.91 17.69
N ASN A 116 18.09 12.17 18.71
CA ASN A 116 18.38 13.49 19.29
C ASN A 116 17.24 14.15 20.09
N GLU A 117 16.14 13.44 20.35
CA GLU A 117 15.08 13.89 21.24
C GLU A 117 15.29 13.34 22.66
N THR A 118 14.90 14.10 23.68
CA THR A 118 14.91 13.65 25.08
C THR A 118 13.47 13.53 25.58
N VAL A 119 13.12 12.34 26.09
CA VAL A 119 11.79 12.06 26.64
C VAL A 119 11.90 11.82 28.14
N ILE A 120 11.07 12.50 28.93
CA ILE A 120 10.89 12.20 30.36
C ILE A 120 9.84 11.09 30.49
N VAL A 121 10.18 10.02 31.18
CA VAL A 121 9.25 8.94 31.52
C VAL A 121 9.17 8.87 33.04
N GLU A 122 8.04 9.30 33.62
CA GLU A 122 7.69 9.03 35.01
C GLU A 122 6.78 7.80 35.07
N TYR A 123 7.09 6.87 35.97
CA TYR A 123 6.36 5.62 36.19
C TYR A 123 6.23 5.31 37.69
#